data_AF-A0AAW2IZ18-F1
#
_entry.id   AF-A0AAW2IZ18-F1
#
_cell.length_a   1.000
_cell.length_b   1.000
_cell.length_c   1.000
_cell.angle_alpha   90.00
_cell.angle_beta   90.00
_cell.angle_gamma   90.00
#
_symmetry.space_group_name_H-M   'P 1'
#
loop_
_entity.id
_entity.type
_entity.pdbx_description
1 polymer ?
#
loop_
_entity_poly.entity_id
_entity_poly.type
_entity_poly.pdbx_seq_one_letter_code
_entity_poly.pdbx_strand_id
1 'polypeptide(L)'
;MGEQIRNWVEEFSPAVEVSLSLPDGYGIEYKWTKKSIFWELEYWSMHLIGHNLDVMHIEKNVFDNIFNTVMDIKGKTKDNLNARKDLKIICNRSELELYMLQL
;
A
#
# COMPACT_ATOMS: atom_id res chain seq x y z
N MET A 1 18.38 14.43 -5.23
CA MET A 1 17.49 13.77 -6.20
C MET A 1 16.03 13.77 -5.76
N GLY A 2 15.71 13.44 -4.49
CA GLY A 2 14.32 13.40 -4.01
C GLY A 2 13.57 14.74 -3.91
N GLU A 3 14.26 15.84 -3.60
CA GLU A 3 13.63 17.18 -3.48
C GLU A 3 13.12 17.73 -4.82
N GLN A 4 13.79 17.43 -5.93
CA GLN A 4 13.38 17.89 -7.26
C GLN A 4 12.04 17.27 -7.69
N ILE A 5 11.82 16.00 -7.35
CA ILE A 5 10.56 15.30 -7.61
C ILE A 5 9.45 15.85 -6.72
N ARG A 6 9.76 16.27 -5.48
CA ARG A 6 8.77 16.81 -4.55
C ARG A 6 8.09 18.06 -5.10
N ASN A 7 8.88 18.98 -5.63
CA ASN A 7 8.37 20.23 -6.22
C ASN A 7 7.44 19.94 -7.40
N TRP A 8 7.81 18.98 -8.25
CA TRP A 8 6.98 18.57 -9.39
C TRP A 8 5.70 17.84 -8.96
N VAL A 9 5.77 17.01 -7.92
CA VAL A 9 4.60 16.30 -7.39
C VAL A 9 3.61 17.24 -6.71
N GLU A 10 4.06 18.37 -6.16
CA GLU A 10 3.19 19.39 -5.56
C GLU A 10 2.28 20.11 -6.58
N GLU A 11 2.62 20.08 -7.87
CA GLU A 11 1.79 20.69 -8.93
C GLU A 11 0.55 19.85 -9.28
N PHE A 12 0.50 18.59 -8.86
CA PHE A 12 -0.64 17.70 -9.11
C PHE A 12 -1.71 17.81 -8.04
N SER A 13 -2.97 17.83 -8.47
CA SER A 13 -4.10 17.71 -7.55
C SER A 13 -4.06 16.36 -6.80
N PRO A 14 -4.44 16.33 -5.51
CA PRO A 14 -4.64 15.10 -4.75
C PRO A 14 -5.57 14.11 -5.47
N ALA A 15 -5.31 12.81 -5.32
CA ALA A 15 -6.14 11.75 -5.91
C ALA A 15 -7.62 11.81 -5.48
N VAL A 16 -7.91 12.44 -4.34
CA VAL A 16 -9.26 12.55 -3.76
C VAL A 16 -10.07 13.71 -4.38
N GLU A 17 -9.41 14.66 -5.03
CA GLU A 17 -10.08 15.81 -5.65
C GLU A 17 -10.46 15.52 -7.11
N VAL A 18 -11.66 15.92 -7.54
CA VAL A 18 -12.02 15.93 -8.96
C VAL A 18 -11.46 17.20 -9.58
N SER A 19 -10.38 17.07 -10.35
CA SER A 19 -9.81 18.20 -11.10
C SER A 19 -10.48 18.26 -12.47
N LEU A 20 -11.13 19.38 -12.76
CA LEU A 20 -11.80 19.62 -14.05
C LEU A 20 -10.81 19.95 -15.18
N SER A 21 -9.55 20.28 -14.85
CA SER A 21 -8.47 20.56 -15.78
C SER A 21 -7.35 19.53 -15.67
N LEU A 22 -6.72 19.24 -16.81
CA LEU A 22 -5.52 18.39 -16.89
C LEU A 22 -4.26 19.22 -16.57
N PRO A 23 -3.25 18.63 -15.91
CA PRO A 23 -1.97 19.30 -15.65
C PRO A 23 -1.21 19.66 -16.93
N ASP A 24 -0.45 20.75 -16.90
CA ASP A 24 0.38 21.20 -18.02
C ASP A 24 1.45 20.14 -18.34
N GLY A 25 1.48 19.67 -19.60
CA GLY A 25 2.39 18.61 -20.07
C GLY A 25 1.79 17.19 -20.06
N TYR A 26 0.54 17.03 -19.61
CA TYR A 26 -0.18 15.75 -19.69
C TYR A 26 -0.31 15.26 -21.14
N GLY A 27 0.14 14.03 -21.40
CA GLY A 27 0.09 13.38 -22.71
C GLY A 27 1.29 13.67 -23.62
N ILE A 28 2.16 14.63 -23.27
CA ILE A 28 3.38 14.95 -24.02
C ILE A 28 4.61 14.48 -23.24
N GLU A 29 4.73 14.88 -21.97
CA GLU A 29 5.90 14.55 -21.13
C GLU A 29 5.61 13.39 -20.18
N TYR A 30 4.37 13.29 -19.68
CA TYR A 30 3.97 12.29 -18.70
C TYR A 30 2.47 11.97 -18.80
N LYS A 31 2.06 10.83 -18.22
CA LYS A 31 0.66 10.34 -18.26
C LYS A 31 -0.04 10.35 -16.90
N TRP A 32 0.57 10.98 -15.89
CA TRP A 32 0.02 11.07 -14.54
C TRP A 32 -0.89 12.30 -14.44
N THR A 33 -2.06 12.14 -13.83
CA THR A 33 -3.02 13.23 -13.59
C THR A 33 -3.16 13.59 -12.13
N LYS A 34 -2.77 12.68 -11.23
CA LYS A 34 -3.03 12.76 -9.79
C LYS A 34 -1.80 12.48 -8.96
N LYS A 35 -1.69 13.20 -7.85
CA LYS A 35 -0.76 12.93 -6.76
C LYS A 35 -1.27 11.77 -5.91
N SER A 36 -0.41 10.80 -5.61
CA SER A 36 -0.72 9.74 -4.65
C SER A 36 -0.78 10.29 -3.22
N ILE A 37 -1.72 9.78 -2.41
CA ILE A 37 -1.92 10.15 -1.00
C ILE A 37 -0.68 9.90 -0.13
N PHE A 38 0.22 8.99 -0.55
CA PHE A 38 1.46 8.73 0.18
C PHE A 38 2.31 9.99 0.36
N TRP A 39 2.25 10.93 -0.60
CA TRP A 39 2.97 12.21 -0.50
C TRP A 39 2.38 13.18 0.53
N GLU A 40 1.21 12.92 1.09
CA GLU A 40 0.58 13.70 2.17
C GLU A 40 0.95 13.17 3.56
N LEU A 41 1.52 11.97 3.66
CA LEU A 41 1.92 11.38 4.93
C LEU A 41 3.22 12.01 5.42
N GLU A 42 3.24 12.53 6.66
CA GLU A 42 4.39 13.26 7.23
C GLU A 42 5.70 12.44 7.16
N TYR A 43 5.60 11.12 7.37
CA TYR A 43 6.74 10.20 7.37
C TYR A 43 7.28 9.86 5.97
N TRP A 44 6.55 10.21 4.90
CA TRP A 44 6.95 9.88 3.53
C TRP A 44 8.24 10.61 3.13
N SER A 45 8.41 11.84 3.63
CA SER A 45 9.64 12.62 3.45
C SER A 45 10.89 11.97 4.06
N MET A 46 10.70 11.09 5.04
CA MET A 46 11.79 10.39 5.74
C MET A 46 12.16 9.05 5.07
N HIS A 47 11.37 8.58 4.10
CA HIS A 47 11.62 7.31 3.42
C HIS A 47 12.67 7.45 2.31
N LEU A 48 13.91 7.05 2.62
CA LEU A 48 15.05 6.99 1.68
C LEU A 48 14.81 6.11 0.43
N ILE A 49 13.79 5.24 0.46
CA ILE A 49 13.54 4.18 -0.53
C ILE A 49 12.25 4.46 -1.35
N GLY A 50 11.62 5.64 -1.20
CA GLY A 50 10.34 5.95 -1.83
C GLY A 50 10.28 5.71 -3.36
N HIS A 51 11.43 5.79 -4.04
CA HIS A 51 11.54 5.60 -5.49
C HIS A 51 11.62 4.12 -5.94
N ASN A 52 11.86 3.18 -5.02
CA ASN A 52 11.98 1.74 -5.33
C ASN A 52 10.71 0.96 -4.94
N LEU A 53 9.71 1.63 -4.38
CA LEU A 53 8.45 1.01 -4.01
C LEU A 53 7.52 0.99 -5.22
N ASP A 54 7.33 -0.19 -5.80
CA ASP A 54 6.26 -0.43 -6.78
C ASP A 54 4.92 -0.47 -6.03
N VAL A 55 4.35 0.73 -5.83
CA VAL A 55 3.10 0.94 -5.09
C VAL A 55 1.97 0.07 -5.63
N MET A 56 1.88 -0.07 -6.96
CA MET A 56 0.82 -0.87 -7.59
C MET A 56 0.94 -2.35 -7.20
N HIS A 57 2.14 -2.91 -7.25
CA HIS A 57 2.36 -4.30 -6.84
C HIS A 57 2.17 -4.51 -5.35
N ILE A 58 2.59 -3.55 -4.51
CA ILE A 58 2.41 -3.61 -3.06
C ILE A 58 0.92 -3.57 -2.72
N GLU A 59 0.19 -2.59 -3.26
CA GLU A 59 -1.26 -2.45 -3.04
C GLU A 59 -2.00 -3.71 -3.50
N LYS A 60 -1.69 -4.22 -4.69
CA LYS A 60 -2.29 -5.46 -5.19
C LYS A 60 -2.01 -6.64 -4.25
N ASN A 61 -0.77 -6.81 -3.80
CA ASN A 61 -0.39 -7.91 -2.92
C ASN A 61 -1.11 -7.84 -1.57
N VAL A 62 -1.16 -6.65 -0.95
CA VAL A 62 -1.86 -6.44 0.33
C VAL A 62 -3.36 -6.67 0.16
N PHE A 63 -3.98 -6.08 -0.87
CA PHE A 63 -5.40 -6.24 -1.15
C PHE A 63 -5.78 -7.70 -1.42
N ASP A 64 -5.04 -8.40 -2.29
CA ASP A 64 -5.31 -9.80 -2.62
C ASP A 64 -5.22 -10.68 -1.35
N ASN A 65 -4.25 -10.45 -0.48
CA ASN A 65 -4.12 -11.22 0.76
C ASN A 65 -5.30 -10.99 1.71
N ILE A 66 -5.70 -9.74 1.92
CA ILE A 66 -6.84 -9.39 2.79
C ILE A 66 -8.13 -9.96 2.19
N PHE A 67 -8.37 -9.72 0.91
CA PHE A 67 -9.56 -10.15 0.21
C PHE A 67 -9.72 -11.68 0.21
N ASN A 68 -8.65 -12.42 -0.12
CA ASN A 68 -8.69 -13.89 -0.11
C ASN A 68 -8.92 -14.46 1.30
N THR A 69 -8.47 -13.76 2.35
CA THR A 69 -8.70 -14.16 3.74
C THR A 69 -10.14 -13.89 4.17
N VAL A 70 -10.67 -12.70 3.88
CA VAL A 70 -12.05 -12.32 4.23
C VAL A 70 -13.09 -13.18 3.51
N MET A 71 -12.83 -13.51 2.24
CA MET A 71 -13.72 -14.33 1.41
C MET A 71 -13.52 -15.85 1.60
N ASP A 72 -12.63 -16.27 2.51
CA ASP A 72 -12.25 -17.66 2.77
C ASP A 72 -11.99 -18.49 1.49
N ILE A 73 -11.20 -17.92 0.57
CA ILE A 73 -10.89 -18.56 -0.70
C ILE A 73 -9.82 -19.64 -0.46
N LYS A 74 -10.27 -20.90 -0.43
CA LYS A 74 -9.41 -22.08 -0.23
C LYS A 74 -8.20 -22.06 -1.17
N GLY A 75 -7.02 -22.22 -0.60
CA GLY A 75 -5.75 -22.30 -1.33
C GLY A 75 -5.16 -20.96 -1.80
N LYS A 76 -5.85 -19.83 -1.58
CA LYS A 76 -5.33 -18.48 -1.89
C LYS A 76 -5.10 -17.62 -0.66
N THR A 77 -5.65 -17.99 0.50
CA THR A 77 -5.35 -17.31 1.75
C THR A 77 -3.88 -17.50 2.12
N LYS A 78 -3.25 -16.43 2.62
CA LYS A 78 -1.91 -16.50 3.22
C LYS A 78 -1.96 -16.79 4.72
N ASP A 79 -3.14 -17.06 5.26
CA ASP A 79 -3.30 -17.54 6.62
C ASP A 79 -2.80 -18.99 6.72
N ASN A 80 -1.61 -19.16 7.28
CA ASN A 80 -0.95 -20.45 7.44
C ASN A 80 -0.49 -20.66 8.89
N LEU A 81 -0.11 -21.89 9.23
CA LEU A 81 0.31 -22.24 10.59
C LEU A 81 1.47 -21.36 11.12
N ASN A 82 2.39 -20.94 10.24
CA ASN A 82 3.51 -20.07 10.63
C ASN A 82 3.04 -18.63 10.85
N ALA A 83 2.19 -18.10 9.96
CA ALA A 83 1.58 -16.77 10.09
C ALA A 83 0.79 -16.65 11.41
N ARG A 84 0.09 -17.72 11.82
CA ARG A 84 -0.61 -17.78 13.11
C ARG A 84 0.33 -17.85 14.32
N LYS A 85 1.53 -18.43 14.18
CA LYS A 85 2.57 -18.40 15.22
C LYS A 85 3.22 -17.02 15.31
N ASP A 86 3.46 -16.37 14.18
CA ASP A 86 4.03 -15.02 14.12
C ASP A 86 3.05 -13.98 14.72
N LEU A 87 1.74 -14.20 14.57
CA LEU A 87 0.72 -13.36 15.20
C LEU A 87 0.88 -13.28 16.72
N LYS A 88 1.31 -14.35 17.40
CA LYS A 88 1.58 -14.32 18.85
C LYS A 88 2.70 -13.36 19.23
N ILE A 89 3.69 -13.21 18.34
CA ILE A 89 4.88 -12.38 18.57
C ILE A 89 4.57 -10.91 18.26
N ILE A 90 3.75 -10.66 17.23
CA ILE A 90 3.54 -9.33 16.65
C ILE A 90 2.22 -8.68 17.15
N CYS A 91 1.21 -9.47 17.50
CA CYS A 91 -0.13 -9.01 17.86
C CYS A 91 -0.56 -9.50 19.25
N ASN A 92 -1.15 -8.61 20.05
CA ASN A 92 -1.67 -8.94 21.38
C ASN A 92 -3.12 -9.50 21.35
N ARG A 93 -3.45 -10.35 20.36
CA ARG A 93 -4.79 -10.92 20.16
C ARG A 93 -4.75 -12.43 20.34
N SER A 94 -4.77 -12.86 21.60
CA SER A 94 -4.65 -14.27 22.00
C SER A 94 -5.74 -15.17 21.41
N GLU A 95 -6.92 -14.63 21.11
CA GLU A 95 -8.05 -15.37 20.52
C GLU A 95 -7.81 -15.84 19.08
N LEU A 96 -6.82 -15.26 18.38
CA LEU A 96 -6.45 -15.62 17.02
C LEU A 96 -5.26 -16.60 16.97
N GLU A 97 -4.66 -16.90 18.13
CA GLU A 97 -3.56 -17.87 18.25
C GLU A 97 -4.06 -19.31 18.03
N LEU A 98 -3.22 -20.11 17.39
CA LEU A 98 -3.46 -21.55 17.29
C LEU A 98 -3.15 -22.20 18.64
N TYR A 99 -4.18 -22.55 19.40
CA TYR A 99 -4.04 -23.42 20.55
C TYR A 99 -3.90 -24.88 20.10
N MET A 100 -2.97 -25.59 20.73
CA MET A 100 -2.56 -26.97 20.41
C MET A 100 -3.63 -28.05 20.67
N LEU A 101 -4.93 -27.71 20.61
CA LEU A 101 -6.06 -28.57 21.01
C LEU A 101 -6.76 -29.30 19.85
N GLN A 102 -6.19 -29.33 18.65
CA GLN A 102 -6.72 -30.11 17.52
C GLN A 102 -5.61 -30.88 16.78
N LEU A 103 -4.97 -31.80 17.50
CA LEU A 103 -4.37 -33.02 16.93
C LEU A 103 -5.07 -34.22 17.54
#